data_AF-A0A2Z6UH87-F1
#
_entry.id   AF-A0A2Z6UH87-F1
#
_cell.length_a   1.000
_cell.length_b   1.000
_cell.length_c   1.000
_cell.angle_alpha   90.00
_cell.angle_beta   90.00
_cell.angle_gamma   90.00
#
_symmetry.space_group_name_H-M   'P 1'
#
loop_
_entity.id
_entity.type
_entity.pdbx_description
1 polymer ?
#
loop_
_entity_poly.entity_id
_entity_poly.type
_entity_poly.pdbx_seq_one_letter_code
_entity_poly.pdbx_strand_id
1 'polypeptide(L)'
;MSFKGFFKSSLIASVLVSALGYAEIRVIDFDFGSNGAAINNGDVISNQYSAWGLQISSCLIAGSALQGTNQVAGICDTTAHDEGRQVAFDTSLTNTRDEDLEVREVTQADVNNNPNITSITDPTTGAQNYVTAETGQLYPALDEYVSYYENLSNDAEIQSTWQRPGNVLILNEQNTCNGVPCGPDDEGARPAGFFKFEFSNPVDILNIDFFDIESNEASSSSPNNAIFFSIKGQSELVRLNVPDTGGSNLVRKEYTNLFNVESFVLNMPGSGAIDNLVFRNSVDGSNNSGVINAPLSLGLFSFALIALLRRRAM
;
A
#
# COMPACT_ATOMS: atom_id res chain seq x y z
N MET A 1 -40.27 8.59 -69.68
CA MET A 1 -39.18 7.68 -69.24
C MET A 1 -38.05 8.54 -68.69
N SER A 2 -38.06 8.88 -67.41
CA SER A 2 -37.42 8.17 -66.29
C SER A 2 -35.89 8.16 -66.38
N PHE A 3 -35.25 9.11 -65.70
CA PHE A 3 -33.89 8.96 -65.20
C PHE A 3 -33.90 9.37 -63.72
N LYS A 4 -33.96 8.36 -62.83
CA LYS A 4 -33.78 8.52 -61.38
C LYS A 4 -32.31 8.24 -61.07
N GLY A 5 -31.56 9.26 -60.69
CA GLY A 5 -30.21 9.13 -60.11
C GLY A 5 -30.26 9.44 -58.62
N PHE A 6 -30.29 8.41 -57.79
CA PHE A 6 -30.25 8.50 -56.33
C PHE A 6 -28.79 8.66 -55.87
N PHE A 7 -28.41 9.82 -55.35
CA PHE A 7 -27.16 9.98 -54.59
C PHE A 7 -27.37 9.42 -53.18
N LYS A 8 -26.85 8.21 -52.90
CA LYS A 8 -26.67 7.71 -51.53
C LYS A 8 -25.36 8.25 -50.99
N SER A 9 -25.43 9.34 -50.22
CA SER A 9 -24.30 9.80 -49.42
C SER A 9 -24.23 8.92 -48.16
N SER A 10 -23.25 8.00 -48.11
CA SER A 10 -22.93 7.29 -46.87
C SER A 10 -22.05 8.18 -46.02
N LEU A 11 -22.61 8.76 -44.96
CA LEU A 11 -21.81 9.29 -43.86
C LEU A 11 -21.22 8.08 -43.12
N ILE A 12 -19.92 7.85 -43.30
CA ILE A 12 -19.16 6.97 -42.41
C ILE A 12 -18.87 7.80 -41.15
N ALA A 13 -19.65 7.57 -40.11
CA ALA A 13 -19.34 8.09 -38.78
C ALA A 13 -18.20 7.24 -38.21
N SER A 14 -16.97 7.75 -38.33
CA SER A 14 -15.82 7.19 -37.61
C SER A 14 -16.03 7.43 -36.11
N VAL A 15 -16.41 6.38 -35.40
CA VAL A 15 -16.41 6.37 -33.93
C VAL A 15 -14.95 6.35 -33.49
N LEU A 16 -14.41 7.49 -33.05
CA LEU A 16 -13.18 7.50 -32.28
C LEU A 16 -13.47 6.81 -30.95
N VAL A 17 -12.99 5.57 -30.79
CA VAL A 17 -12.86 4.94 -29.49
C VAL A 17 -11.62 5.56 -28.84
N SER A 18 -11.81 6.65 -28.09
CA SER A 18 -10.80 7.06 -27.12
C SER A 18 -10.69 5.94 -26.08
N ALA A 19 -9.54 5.27 -26.01
CA ALA A 19 -9.23 4.36 -24.93
C ALA A 19 -9.29 5.15 -23.62
N LEU A 20 -10.37 5.00 -22.87
CA LEU A 20 -10.44 5.46 -21.50
C LEU A 20 -9.49 4.56 -20.71
N GLY A 21 -8.28 5.04 -20.45
CA GLY A 21 -7.41 4.43 -19.47
C GLY A 21 -8.08 4.58 -18.11
N TYR A 22 -8.73 3.53 -17.63
CA TYR A 22 -9.15 3.50 -16.24
C TYR A 22 -7.90 3.47 -15.36
N ALA A 23 -7.89 4.27 -14.30
CA ALA A 23 -6.83 4.22 -13.31
C ALA A 23 -6.92 2.84 -12.62
N GLU A 24 -6.01 1.95 -12.98
CA GLU A 24 -5.86 0.66 -12.30
C GLU A 24 -5.40 0.92 -10.87
N ILE A 25 -6.17 0.42 -9.91
CA ILE A 25 -5.81 0.43 -8.49
C ILE A 25 -4.96 -0.82 -8.23
N ARG A 26 -3.85 -0.62 -7.54
CA ARG A 26 -2.93 -1.67 -7.12
C ARG A 26 -2.85 -1.68 -5.61
N VAL A 27 -2.73 -2.88 -5.06
CA VAL A 27 -2.50 -3.14 -3.64
C VAL A 27 -1.22 -3.95 -3.53
N ILE A 28 -0.34 -3.54 -2.62
CA ILE A 28 0.82 -4.31 -2.22
C ILE A 28 0.60 -4.74 -0.78
N ASP A 29 0.28 -6.02 -0.62
CA ASP A 29 0.03 -6.72 0.66
C ASP A 29 1.22 -7.59 1.09
N PHE A 30 2.35 -7.51 0.37
CA PHE A 30 3.58 -8.29 0.55
C PHE A 30 3.44 -9.82 0.62
N ASP A 31 2.24 -10.38 0.42
CA ASP A 31 1.98 -11.81 0.31
C ASP A 31 2.34 -12.35 -1.06
N PHE A 32 2.09 -11.54 -2.10
CA PHE A 32 2.35 -11.90 -3.49
C PHE A 32 3.07 -10.80 -4.25
N GLY A 33 3.99 -11.21 -5.12
CA GLY A 33 4.59 -10.32 -6.11
C GLY A 33 3.60 -9.97 -7.22
N SER A 34 3.98 -9.00 -8.05
CA SER A 34 3.18 -8.54 -9.21
C SER A 34 2.86 -9.62 -10.26
N ASN A 35 3.56 -10.77 -10.21
CA ASN A 35 3.36 -11.93 -11.05
C ASN A 35 2.52 -13.04 -10.39
N GLY A 36 1.99 -12.80 -9.17
CA GLY A 36 1.25 -13.78 -8.37
C GLY A 36 2.13 -14.84 -7.69
N ALA A 37 3.46 -14.70 -7.72
CA ALA A 37 4.34 -15.57 -6.96
C ALA A 37 4.23 -15.23 -5.47
N ALA A 38 4.09 -16.25 -4.62
CA ALA A 38 4.11 -16.07 -3.18
C ALA A 38 5.47 -15.52 -2.72
N ILE A 39 5.40 -14.58 -1.79
CA ILE A 39 6.52 -14.04 -1.03
C ILE A 39 6.56 -14.81 0.29
N ASN A 40 7.75 -15.21 0.73
CA ASN A 40 7.93 -15.96 1.96
C ASN A 40 8.57 -15.06 3.03
N ASN A 41 8.36 -15.43 4.30
CA ASN A 41 9.10 -14.85 5.41
C ASN A 41 10.62 -14.84 5.14
N GLY A 42 11.25 -13.67 5.26
CA GLY A 42 12.67 -13.49 5.01
C GLY A 42 13.04 -13.15 3.56
N ASP A 43 12.07 -13.14 2.63
CA ASP A 43 12.34 -12.72 1.26
C ASP A 43 12.62 -11.21 1.21
N VAL A 44 13.72 -10.85 0.51
CA VAL A 44 14.08 -9.46 0.28
C VAL A 44 13.18 -8.85 -0.79
N ILE A 45 12.49 -7.77 -0.45
CA ILE A 45 11.49 -7.11 -1.31
C ILE A 45 12.13 -6.01 -2.14
N SER A 46 12.60 -6.32 -3.34
CA SER A 46 13.27 -5.35 -4.22
C SER A 46 12.51 -5.11 -5.52
N ASN A 47 12.38 -6.16 -6.34
CA ASN A 47 11.87 -6.09 -7.69
C ASN A 47 10.59 -6.91 -7.91
N GLN A 48 10.00 -7.48 -6.85
CA GLN A 48 8.77 -8.27 -6.90
C GLN A 48 7.60 -7.49 -7.52
N TYR A 49 7.64 -6.15 -7.47
CA TYR A 49 6.63 -5.25 -8.02
C TYR A 49 7.10 -4.47 -9.26
N SER A 50 8.20 -4.87 -9.90
CA SER A 50 8.76 -4.15 -11.04
C SER A 50 7.85 -4.15 -12.27
N ALA A 51 6.99 -5.16 -12.43
CA ALA A 51 5.99 -5.19 -13.51
C ALA A 51 4.93 -4.08 -13.35
N TRP A 52 4.75 -3.57 -12.13
CA TRP A 52 3.91 -2.41 -11.82
C TRP A 52 4.70 -1.10 -11.82
N GLY A 53 5.97 -1.14 -12.19
CA GLY A 53 6.86 0.01 -12.21
C GLY A 53 7.37 0.43 -10.85
N LEU A 54 7.25 -0.40 -9.81
CA LEU A 54 7.75 -0.09 -8.47
C LEU A 54 9.08 -0.80 -8.19
N GLN A 55 10.04 -0.06 -7.66
CA GLN A 55 11.24 -0.59 -7.00
C GLN A 55 11.22 -0.18 -5.53
N ILE A 56 11.59 -1.12 -4.66
CA ILE A 56 11.70 -0.90 -3.22
C ILE A 56 13.14 -1.16 -2.80
N SER A 57 13.70 -0.24 -2.02
CA SER A 57 15.03 -0.36 -1.43
C SER A 57 15.01 0.12 0.02
N SER A 58 16.08 -0.12 0.75
CA SER A 58 16.21 0.30 2.15
C SER A 58 17.64 0.70 2.51
N CYS A 59 17.76 1.36 3.65
CA CYS A 59 19.02 1.70 4.28
C CYS A 59 18.93 1.53 5.79
N LEU A 60 19.95 0.97 6.43
CA LEU A 60 20.06 0.94 7.89
C LEU A 60 20.91 2.09 8.44
N ILE A 61 20.59 2.51 9.66
CA ILE A 61 21.22 3.65 10.32
C ILE A 61 21.49 3.26 11.78
N ALA A 62 22.35 2.25 12.01
CA ALA A 62 22.64 1.66 13.32
C ALA A 62 22.88 2.66 14.48
N GLY A 63 21.81 3.20 15.08
CA GLY A 63 21.84 4.12 16.22
C GLY A 63 22.40 5.53 15.94
N SER A 64 22.88 5.83 14.73
CA SER A 64 23.41 7.14 14.37
C SER A 64 23.36 7.33 12.86
N ALA A 65 22.84 8.48 12.40
CA ALA A 65 22.93 8.89 10.99
C ALA A 65 24.38 8.75 10.52
N LEU A 66 24.66 7.73 9.73
CA LEU A 66 25.97 7.57 9.09
C LEU A 66 26.27 8.88 8.37
N GLN A 67 27.50 9.38 8.54
CA GLN A 67 27.92 10.61 7.87
C GLN A 67 27.70 10.42 6.37
N GLY A 68 26.95 11.32 5.73
CA GLY A 68 26.60 11.22 4.29
C GLY A 68 25.22 10.65 3.98
N THR A 69 24.59 9.93 4.91
CA THR A 69 23.22 9.42 4.72
C THR A 69 22.21 10.56 4.76
N ASN A 70 21.33 10.61 3.75
CA ASN A 70 20.24 11.58 3.66
C ASN A 70 18.91 10.83 3.62
N GLN A 71 18.31 10.65 4.80
CA GLN A 71 17.00 10.01 4.96
C GLN A 71 15.87 10.76 4.22
N VAL A 72 16.02 12.05 3.97
CA VAL A 72 15.00 12.83 3.25
C VAL A 72 15.07 12.55 1.75
N ALA A 73 16.28 12.40 1.20
CA ALA A 73 16.50 12.09 -0.21
C ALA A 73 16.55 10.58 -0.50
N GLY A 74 16.50 9.73 0.54
CA GLY A 74 16.64 8.28 0.42
C GLY A 74 18.03 7.87 -0.08
N ILE A 75 19.08 8.64 0.23
CA ILE A 75 20.45 8.36 -0.20
C ILE A 75 21.18 7.65 0.93
N CYS A 76 21.61 6.41 0.70
CA CYS A 76 22.57 5.72 1.54
C CYS A 76 23.98 6.24 1.28
N ASP A 77 24.76 6.47 2.33
CA ASP A 77 26.22 6.54 2.21
C ASP A 77 26.82 5.22 2.68
N THR A 78 27.07 4.29 1.76
CA THR A 78 28.04 3.23 2.05
C THR A 78 28.73 2.69 0.79
N THR A 79 30.02 2.43 0.96
CA THR A 79 30.85 1.53 0.14
C THR A 79 30.68 0.05 0.55
N ALA A 80 29.69 -0.24 1.40
CA ALA A 80 29.35 -1.54 1.95
C ALA A 80 27.83 -1.74 1.83
N HIS A 81 27.43 -2.66 0.97
CA HIS A 81 26.04 -2.97 0.62
C HIS A 81 25.15 -3.23 1.85
N ASP A 82 24.36 -2.23 2.26
CA ASP A 82 23.20 -2.38 3.16
C ASP A 82 21.88 -2.43 2.36
N GLU A 83 21.97 -2.81 1.08
CA GLU A 83 20.81 -3.16 0.25
C GLU A 83 20.26 -4.52 0.69
N GLY A 84 18.93 -4.68 0.64
CA GLY A 84 18.27 -5.96 0.94
C GLY A 84 17.90 -6.17 2.40
N ARG A 85 17.56 -5.09 3.09
CA ARG A 85 17.02 -5.12 4.46
C ARG A 85 15.52 -4.93 4.51
N GLN A 86 14.92 -4.48 3.40
CA GLN A 86 13.49 -4.50 3.21
C GLN A 86 13.03 -5.94 3.00
N VAL A 87 12.39 -6.53 4.01
CA VAL A 87 12.17 -7.96 4.09
C VAL A 87 10.71 -8.21 4.44
N ALA A 88 10.11 -9.23 3.82
CA ALA A 88 8.80 -9.71 4.22
C ALA A 88 8.91 -10.45 5.57
N PHE A 89 8.07 -10.08 6.52
CA PHE A 89 7.89 -10.75 7.79
C PHE A 89 6.49 -11.36 7.84
N ASP A 90 6.41 -12.68 7.99
CA ASP A 90 5.13 -13.40 8.10
C ASP A 90 4.62 -13.28 9.53
N THR A 91 3.60 -12.43 9.74
CA THR A 91 3.04 -12.17 11.07
C THR A 91 2.32 -13.39 11.64
N SER A 92 2.07 -14.44 10.86
CA SER A 92 1.46 -15.67 11.34
C SER A 92 2.41 -16.58 12.10
N LEU A 93 3.72 -16.32 11.98
CA LEU A 93 4.74 -17.09 12.67
C LEU A 93 4.70 -16.84 14.17
N THR A 94 5.29 -17.77 14.91
CA THR A 94 5.39 -17.67 16.38
C THR A 94 6.81 -18.01 16.81
N ASN A 95 7.30 -17.36 17.88
CA ASN A 95 8.69 -17.51 18.33
C ASN A 95 9.71 -17.13 17.24
N THR A 96 9.36 -16.12 16.47
CA THR A 96 10.28 -15.32 15.69
C THR A 96 11.15 -14.47 16.64
N ARG A 97 11.90 -13.53 16.10
CA ARG A 97 12.74 -12.63 16.90
C ARG A 97 12.03 -11.34 17.29
N ASP A 98 10.82 -11.19 16.82
CA ASP A 98 10.08 -9.94 16.67
C ASP A 98 8.66 -10.25 17.17
N GLU A 99 8.55 -10.42 18.49
CA GLU A 99 7.40 -11.03 19.15
C GLU A 99 6.17 -10.12 19.17
N ASP A 100 6.36 -8.81 18.99
CA ASP A 100 5.33 -7.77 18.94
C ASP A 100 4.68 -7.62 17.55
N LEU A 101 5.36 -8.05 16.47
CA LEU A 101 4.75 -8.22 15.14
C LEU A 101 4.03 -9.57 14.94
N GLU A 102 4.20 -10.53 15.86
CA GLU A 102 3.54 -11.83 15.79
C GLU A 102 2.05 -11.77 16.15
N VAL A 103 1.21 -12.26 15.26
CA VAL A 103 -0.23 -12.42 15.45
C VAL A 103 -0.66 -13.84 15.11
N ARG A 104 -1.16 -14.56 16.12
CA ARG A 104 -1.60 -15.95 15.97
C ARG A 104 -3.05 -16.16 16.37
N GLU A 105 -3.66 -17.19 15.80
CA GLU A 105 -5.02 -17.60 16.14
C GLU A 105 -5.10 -18.00 17.62
N VAL A 106 -6.18 -17.61 18.28
CA VAL A 106 -6.51 -18.05 19.64
C VAL A 106 -6.69 -19.56 19.62
N THR A 107 -5.93 -20.25 20.46
CA THR A 107 -6.10 -21.68 20.68
C THR A 107 -6.97 -21.95 21.90
N GLN A 108 -7.48 -23.17 22.02
CA GLN A 108 -8.15 -23.61 23.25
C GLN A 108 -7.22 -23.54 24.47
N ALA A 109 -5.91 -23.66 24.28
CA ALA A 109 -4.95 -23.50 25.37
C ALA A 109 -4.91 -22.04 25.88
N ASP A 110 -5.04 -21.06 24.99
CA ASP A 110 -5.09 -19.64 25.35
C ASP A 110 -6.36 -19.31 26.15
N VAL A 111 -7.51 -19.82 25.71
CA VAL A 111 -8.78 -19.74 26.46
C VAL A 111 -8.63 -20.33 27.87
N ASN A 112 -7.92 -21.44 28.00
CA ASN A 112 -7.73 -22.10 29.29
C ASN A 112 -6.75 -21.35 30.20
N ASN A 113 -5.78 -20.63 29.62
CA ASN A 113 -4.70 -19.97 30.35
C ASN A 113 -4.96 -18.47 30.60
N ASN A 114 -5.87 -17.85 29.85
CA ASN A 114 -6.22 -16.44 29.98
C ASN A 114 -7.73 -16.28 30.22
N PRO A 115 -8.16 -15.94 31.45
CA PRO A 115 -9.58 -15.85 31.81
C PRO A 115 -10.33 -14.72 31.10
N ASN A 116 -9.62 -13.80 30.44
CA ASN A 116 -10.24 -12.75 29.63
C ASN A 116 -10.64 -13.25 28.23
N ILE A 117 -10.11 -14.39 27.78
CA ILE A 117 -10.46 -15.02 26.52
C ILE A 117 -11.57 -16.04 26.78
N THR A 118 -12.79 -15.69 26.39
CA THR A 118 -13.98 -16.50 26.68
C THR A 118 -14.43 -17.37 25.51
N SER A 119 -13.86 -17.15 24.32
CA SER A 119 -14.20 -17.90 23.10
C SER A 119 -13.03 -17.89 22.11
N ILE A 120 -12.95 -18.94 21.27
CA ILE A 120 -12.02 -19.00 20.13
C ILE A 120 -12.56 -18.16 18.96
N THR A 121 -13.87 -18.02 18.88
CA THR A 121 -14.57 -17.31 17.81
C THR A 121 -15.34 -16.14 18.43
N ASP A 122 -15.24 -14.95 17.87
CA ASP A 122 -16.03 -13.80 18.30
C ASP A 122 -17.53 -14.15 18.24
N PRO A 123 -18.24 -14.07 19.38
CA PRO A 123 -19.67 -14.39 19.43
C PRO A 123 -20.55 -13.41 18.63
N THR A 124 -20.03 -12.25 18.24
CA THR A 124 -20.74 -11.18 17.54
C THR A 124 -20.67 -11.35 16.02
N THR A 125 -19.47 -11.61 15.51
CA THR A 125 -19.19 -11.71 14.07
C THR A 125 -19.12 -13.15 13.58
N GLY A 126 -18.85 -14.10 14.48
CA GLY A 126 -18.55 -15.48 14.12
C GLY A 126 -17.15 -15.67 13.53
N ALA A 127 -16.28 -14.66 13.60
CA ALA A 127 -14.92 -14.69 13.10
C ALA A 127 -13.95 -15.27 14.15
N GLN A 128 -12.79 -15.78 13.72
CA GLN A 128 -11.80 -16.33 14.64
C GLN A 128 -11.09 -15.21 15.40
N ASN A 129 -10.95 -15.39 16.72
CA ASN A 129 -10.18 -14.47 17.55
C ASN A 129 -8.67 -14.71 17.36
N TYR A 130 -7.89 -13.64 17.43
CA TYR A 130 -6.43 -13.65 17.39
C TYR A 130 -5.83 -13.00 18.63
N VAL A 131 -4.60 -13.37 18.95
CA VAL A 131 -3.80 -12.72 20.00
C VAL A 131 -2.43 -12.31 19.47
N THR A 132 -1.98 -11.15 19.90
CA THR A 132 -0.56 -10.74 19.83
C THR A 132 0.27 -11.66 20.72
N ALA A 133 1.46 -12.07 20.26
CA ALA A 133 2.31 -12.95 21.04
C ALA A 133 2.86 -12.24 22.29
N GLU A 134 3.21 -10.95 22.18
CA GLU A 134 3.75 -10.16 23.27
C GLU A 134 2.68 -9.76 24.32
N THR A 135 1.59 -9.10 23.89
CA THR A 135 0.63 -8.48 24.82
C THR A 135 -0.57 -9.35 25.17
N GLY A 136 -0.82 -10.44 24.42
CA GLY A 136 -1.96 -11.33 24.62
C GLY A 136 -3.32 -10.65 24.40
N GLN A 137 -3.32 -9.52 23.70
CA GLN A 137 -4.51 -8.72 23.41
C GLN A 137 -5.36 -9.42 22.34
N LEU A 138 -6.69 -9.42 22.53
CA LEU A 138 -7.63 -10.10 21.63
C LEU A 138 -8.09 -9.22 20.47
N TYR A 139 -8.21 -9.83 19.29
CA TYR A 139 -8.80 -9.23 18.10
C TYR A 139 -9.85 -10.17 17.49
N PRO A 140 -11.11 -9.75 17.32
CA PRO A 140 -12.22 -10.61 16.91
C PRO A 140 -12.12 -11.17 15.48
N ALA A 141 -11.41 -10.44 14.63
CA ALA A 141 -10.71 -10.85 13.43
C ALA A 141 -10.03 -9.59 12.90
N LEU A 142 -9.09 -9.71 11.96
CA LEU A 142 -8.47 -8.54 11.34
C LEU A 142 -9.45 -7.75 10.43
N ASP A 143 -10.75 -8.01 10.53
CA ASP A 143 -11.85 -7.46 9.72
C ASP A 143 -12.57 -6.27 10.39
N GLU A 144 -12.27 -5.94 11.66
CA GLU A 144 -12.60 -4.63 12.24
C GLU A 144 -11.70 -3.48 11.72
N TYR A 145 -11.01 -3.76 10.61
CA TYR A 145 -10.03 -2.92 9.94
C TYR A 145 -10.54 -2.29 8.61
N VAL A 146 -11.78 -2.58 8.18
CA VAL A 146 -12.27 -2.24 6.80
C VAL A 146 -13.70 -1.67 6.75
N SER A 147 -14.13 -0.83 7.69
CA SER A 147 -15.37 -0.05 7.52
C SER A 147 -15.14 1.24 6.69
N TYR A 148 -14.64 1.09 5.45
CA TYR A 148 -14.65 2.17 4.44
C TYR A 148 -14.46 1.72 2.98
N TYR A 149 -13.91 0.52 2.71
CA TYR A 149 -13.58 0.07 1.34
C TYR A 149 -14.71 -0.70 0.62
N GLU A 150 -15.94 -0.73 1.15
CA GLU A 150 -17.12 -1.36 0.53
C GLU A 150 -17.52 -0.77 -0.85
N ASN A 151 -16.74 0.13 -1.45
CA ASN A 151 -16.93 0.61 -2.82
C ASN A 151 -15.81 0.21 -3.80
N LEU A 152 -14.76 -0.52 -3.36
CA LEU A 152 -13.78 -1.15 -4.26
C LEU A 152 -14.15 -2.61 -4.61
N SER A 153 -15.25 -3.13 -4.03
CA SER A 153 -15.61 -4.55 -3.92
C SER A 153 -16.60 -5.10 -4.96
N ASN A 154 -16.75 -4.47 -6.13
CA ASN A 154 -17.41 -5.20 -7.23
C ASN A 154 -16.50 -6.24 -7.89
N ASP A 155 -15.25 -6.35 -7.43
CA ASP A 155 -14.37 -7.48 -7.76
C ASP A 155 -14.37 -8.49 -6.59
N ALA A 156 -15.07 -9.60 -6.79
CA ALA A 156 -15.23 -10.65 -5.79
C ALA A 156 -13.91 -11.37 -5.45
N GLU A 157 -12.86 -11.19 -6.27
CA GLU A 157 -11.55 -11.79 -6.07
C GLU A 157 -10.74 -11.07 -4.98
N ILE A 158 -10.93 -9.75 -4.81
CA ILE A 158 -10.21 -8.91 -3.83
C ILE A 158 -10.80 -9.03 -2.42
N GLN A 159 -12.05 -9.49 -2.27
CA GLN A 159 -12.75 -9.56 -0.98
C GLN A 159 -12.32 -10.74 -0.09
N SER A 160 -11.60 -11.73 -0.63
CA SER A 160 -11.34 -13.01 0.06
C SER A 160 -9.95 -13.16 0.70
N THR A 161 -9.05 -12.19 0.51
CA THR A 161 -7.66 -12.25 1.00
C THR A 161 -7.40 -11.48 2.31
N TRP A 162 -8.38 -10.70 2.80
CA TRP A 162 -8.18 -9.77 3.92
C TRP A 162 -8.44 -10.36 5.32
N GLN A 163 -7.87 -11.53 5.62
CA GLN A 163 -8.04 -12.14 6.95
C GLN A 163 -6.81 -12.02 7.86
N ARG A 164 -5.67 -11.54 7.38
CA ARG A 164 -4.39 -11.39 8.10
C ARG A 164 -3.57 -10.34 7.33
N PRO A 165 -2.63 -9.60 7.95
CA PRO A 165 -1.67 -8.86 7.14
C PRO A 165 -0.70 -9.80 6.43
N GLY A 166 -0.74 -11.11 6.75
CA GLY A 166 0.08 -12.11 6.06
C GLY A 166 1.55 -11.76 6.25
N ASN A 167 2.23 -11.46 5.15
CA ASN A 167 3.52 -10.80 5.21
C ASN A 167 3.37 -9.28 5.34
N VAL A 168 4.15 -8.68 6.24
CA VAL A 168 4.37 -7.23 6.28
C VAL A 168 5.78 -6.89 5.82
N LEU A 169 6.00 -5.65 5.39
CA LEU A 169 7.34 -5.17 5.07
C LEU A 169 7.98 -4.55 6.32
N ILE A 170 9.11 -5.14 6.75
CA ILE A 170 9.93 -4.62 7.83
C ILE A 170 11.31 -4.19 7.34
N LEU A 171 11.98 -3.38 8.15
CA LEU A 171 13.38 -3.06 7.97
C LEU A 171 14.20 -4.00 8.83
N ASN A 172 14.64 -5.11 8.26
CA ASN A 172 15.39 -6.12 8.99
C ASN A 172 16.75 -5.57 9.48
N GLU A 173 16.93 -5.53 10.79
CA GLU A 173 18.10 -4.92 11.42
C GLU A 173 19.19 -5.96 11.74
N GLN A 174 18.83 -7.24 11.81
CA GLN A 174 19.79 -8.34 11.92
C GLN A 174 20.48 -8.57 10.57
N ASN A 175 21.80 -8.82 10.58
CA ASN A 175 22.69 -9.06 9.42
C ASN A 175 22.00 -9.38 8.06
N THR A 176 22.51 -8.81 6.97
CA THR A 176 22.01 -8.96 5.58
C THR A 176 21.38 -10.33 5.28
N CYS A 177 20.11 -10.34 4.86
CA CYS A 177 19.37 -11.54 4.40
C CYS A 177 19.92 -12.04 3.05
N ASN A 178 21.14 -12.55 3.03
CA ASN A 178 21.81 -13.08 1.84
C ASN A 178 21.59 -14.60 1.65
N GLY A 179 20.57 -15.17 2.30
CA GLY A 179 20.21 -16.59 2.19
C GLY A 179 19.05 -17.01 3.11
N VAL A 180 18.28 -18.01 2.66
CA VAL A 180 17.08 -18.54 3.35
C VAL A 180 17.46 -19.59 4.41
N PRO A 181 16.80 -19.60 5.59
CA PRO A 181 15.84 -18.60 6.06
C PRO A 181 16.55 -17.46 6.80
N CYS A 182 16.25 -16.23 6.39
CA CYS A 182 16.50 -15.06 7.23
C CYS A 182 15.55 -15.12 8.42
N GLY A 183 15.99 -14.68 9.60
CA GLY A 183 15.11 -14.42 10.74
C GLY A 183 14.91 -12.92 10.79
N PRO A 184 13.89 -12.36 10.12
CA PRO A 184 13.66 -10.93 10.08
C PRO A 184 13.32 -10.45 11.49
N ASP A 185 13.79 -9.24 11.80
CA ASP A 185 13.78 -8.67 13.14
C ASP A 185 13.95 -7.16 13.01
N ASP A 186 12.96 -6.39 13.46
CA ASP A 186 12.98 -4.92 13.47
C ASP A 186 13.25 -4.30 14.85
N GLU A 187 13.57 -5.11 15.87
CA GLU A 187 13.71 -4.72 17.28
C GLU A 187 15.13 -4.24 17.67
N GLY A 188 15.86 -3.70 16.71
CA GLY A 188 17.29 -3.38 16.83
C GLY A 188 17.59 -1.89 17.09
N ALA A 189 17.97 -1.17 16.03
CA ALA A 189 18.58 0.15 16.10
C ALA A 189 17.55 1.29 16.08
N ARG A 190 17.89 2.37 16.78
CA ARG A 190 17.09 3.62 16.80
C ARG A 190 17.99 4.82 16.48
N PRO A 191 17.85 5.48 15.30
CA PRO A 191 16.90 5.17 14.22
C PRO A 191 17.20 3.86 13.52
N ALA A 192 16.18 3.17 13.02
CA ALA A 192 16.36 1.92 12.30
C ALA A 192 16.90 2.19 10.89
N GLY A 193 16.25 3.12 10.20
CA GLY A 193 16.66 3.55 8.87
C GLY A 193 15.52 4.07 8.03
N PHE A 194 15.49 3.70 6.75
CA PHE A 194 14.39 4.08 5.86
C PHE A 194 14.15 3.06 4.75
N PHE A 195 12.92 3.06 4.24
CA PHE A 195 12.56 2.50 2.95
C PHE A 195 12.48 3.58 1.89
N LYS A 196 12.83 3.24 0.66
CA LYS A 196 12.64 4.09 -0.51
C LYS A 196 11.82 3.34 -1.56
N PHE A 197 10.71 3.95 -1.95
CA PHE A 197 9.80 3.47 -2.98
C PHE A 197 9.96 4.37 -4.20
N GLU A 198 10.29 3.78 -5.35
CA GLU A 198 10.51 4.51 -6.60
C GLU A 198 9.59 3.98 -7.69
N PHE A 199 8.77 4.88 -8.24
CA PHE A 199 7.83 4.55 -9.30
C PHE A 199 8.39 4.97 -10.66
N SER A 200 8.35 4.08 -11.66
CA SER A 200 8.76 4.37 -13.03
C SER A 200 7.85 5.38 -13.72
N ASN A 201 6.60 5.49 -13.24
CA ASN A 201 5.61 6.48 -13.64
C ASN A 201 4.97 7.07 -12.39
N PRO A 202 4.62 8.37 -12.36
CA PRO A 202 3.97 8.97 -11.21
C PRO A 202 2.66 8.27 -10.85
N VAL A 203 2.42 8.10 -9.55
CA VAL A 203 1.23 7.45 -9.00
C VAL A 203 0.46 8.39 -8.08
N ASP A 204 -0.80 8.07 -7.83
CA ASP A 204 -1.54 8.62 -6.70
C ASP A 204 -1.49 7.60 -5.55
N ILE A 205 -1.01 8.01 -4.39
CA ILE A 205 -0.98 7.17 -3.18
C ILE A 205 -2.31 7.35 -2.46
N LEU A 206 -2.98 6.25 -2.14
CA LEU A 206 -4.31 6.25 -1.52
C LEU A 206 -4.22 5.93 -0.04
N ASN A 207 -3.47 4.89 0.33
CA ASN A 207 -3.20 4.57 1.74
C ASN A 207 -1.92 3.74 1.91
N ILE A 208 -1.48 3.66 3.17
CA ILE A 208 -0.46 2.75 3.67
C ILE A 208 -0.91 2.32 5.08
N ASP A 209 -0.73 1.05 5.42
CA ASP A 209 -0.97 0.52 6.75
C ASP A 209 0.33 0.46 7.54
N PHE A 210 0.26 0.80 8.82
CA PHE A 210 1.40 0.87 9.74
C PHE A 210 1.15 -0.01 10.97
N PHE A 211 2.18 -0.74 11.40
CA PHE A 211 2.17 -1.67 12.51
C PHE A 211 3.31 -1.34 13.45
N ASP A 212 3.04 -1.48 14.74
CA ASP A 212 4.09 -1.48 15.78
C ASP A 212 5.11 -0.32 15.71
N ILE A 213 4.62 0.91 15.74
CA ILE A 213 5.42 2.13 15.77
C ILE A 213 5.13 2.81 17.10
N GLU A 214 6.16 2.96 17.93
CA GLU A 214 5.99 3.40 19.31
C GLU A 214 5.78 4.92 19.44
N SER A 215 5.17 5.34 20.55
CA SER A 215 4.86 6.76 20.78
C SER A 215 6.10 7.69 20.89
N ASN A 216 7.20 7.15 21.41
CA ASN A 216 8.49 7.85 21.51
C ASN A 216 9.16 8.01 20.12
N GLU A 217 8.85 7.09 19.22
CA GLU A 217 9.25 7.05 17.82
C GLU A 217 8.36 7.97 16.98
N ALA A 218 7.06 8.01 17.27
CA ALA A 218 6.06 8.77 16.52
C ALA A 218 6.14 10.31 16.65
N SER A 219 7.06 10.84 17.48
CA SER A 219 7.07 12.27 17.84
C SER A 219 7.37 13.21 16.66
N SER A 220 6.52 14.23 16.48
CA SER A 220 6.58 15.19 15.35
C SER A 220 7.82 16.11 15.35
N SER A 221 8.59 16.11 16.44
CA SER A 221 9.82 16.88 16.60
C SER A 221 11.07 16.21 16.01
N SER A 222 10.99 14.91 15.64
CA SER A 222 12.10 14.19 15.04
C SER A 222 11.97 14.11 13.51
N PRO A 223 13.01 14.43 12.73
CA PRO A 223 13.01 14.18 11.28
C PRO A 223 12.97 12.69 10.94
N ASN A 224 13.23 11.82 11.92
CA ASN A 224 13.31 10.37 11.73
C ASN A 224 11.94 9.68 11.69
N ASN A 225 10.85 10.38 12.04
CA ASN A 225 9.49 9.82 12.01
C ASN A 225 8.64 10.53 10.97
N ALA A 226 8.95 10.28 9.71
CA ALA A 226 8.31 10.98 8.63
C ALA A 226 8.36 10.20 7.33
N ILE A 227 7.40 10.55 6.48
CA ILE A 227 7.33 10.12 5.10
C ILE A 227 7.55 11.36 4.24
N PHE A 228 8.49 11.27 3.32
CA PHE A 228 8.84 12.33 2.39
C PHE A 228 8.43 11.91 0.99
N PHE A 229 7.42 12.57 0.44
CA PHE A 229 6.96 12.33 -0.93
C PHE A 229 7.60 13.30 -1.90
N SER A 230 8.19 12.77 -2.97
CA SER A 230 8.62 13.53 -4.13
C SER A 230 7.48 13.58 -5.14
N ILE A 231 7.00 14.79 -5.42
CA ILE A 231 5.87 15.02 -6.32
C ILE A 231 6.40 15.57 -7.64
N LYS A 232 5.98 14.98 -8.76
CA LYS A 232 6.39 15.41 -10.08
C LYS A 232 6.17 16.90 -10.29
N GLY A 233 7.22 17.58 -10.74
CA GLY A 233 7.18 19.02 -11.04
C GLY A 233 7.21 19.92 -9.80
N GLN A 234 7.41 19.37 -8.61
CA GLN A 234 7.67 20.12 -7.38
C GLN A 234 9.11 19.93 -6.94
N SER A 235 9.76 21.02 -6.51
CA SER A 235 11.12 20.96 -5.94
C SER A 235 11.10 20.64 -4.45
N GLU A 236 10.01 20.97 -3.76
CA GLU A 236 9.83 20.73 -2.33
C GLU A 236 9.19 19.37 -2.09
N LEU A 237 9.67 18.67 -1.06
CA LEU A 237 9.11 17.40 -0.64
C LEU A 237 7.89 17.62 0.25
N VAL A 238 6.87 16.79 0.07
CA VAL A 238 5.73 16.75 1.00
C VAL A 238 6.11 15.86 2.18
N ARG A 239 6.27 16.46 3.36
CA ARG A 239 6.54 15.73 4.60
C ARG A 239 5.24 15.44 5.34
N LEU A 240 5.00 14.18 5.66
CA LEU A 240 3.92 13.73 6.54
C LEU A 240 4.51 12.95 7.72
N ASN A 241 3.79 12.89 8.84
CA ASN A 241 4.20 12.05 9.97
C ASN A 241 3.71 10.62 9.74
N VAL A 242 4.55 9.68 10.13
CA VAL A 242 4.17 8.28 10.34
C VAL A 242 3.30 8.21 11.61
N PRO A 243 2.21 7.43 11.62
CA PRO A 243 1.33 7.33 12.78
C PRO A 243 2.02 6.62 13.96
N ASP A 244 1.62 7.01 15.17
CA ASP A 244 1.82 6.24 16.40
C ASP A 244 0.81 5.09 16.38
N THR A 245 1.28 3.85 16.47
CA THR A 245 0.39 2.70 16.61
C THR A 245 0.36 2.21 18.06
N GLY A 246 1.44 2.38 18.84
CA GLY A 246 1.45 2.12 20.28
C GLY A 246 1.38 0.64 20.67
N GLY A 247 2.40 -0.12 20.32
CA GLY A 247 2.66 -1.49 20.79
C GLY A 247 1.67 -2.51 20.26
N SER A 248 1.84 -2.90 18.99
CA SER A 248 1.03 -3.88 18.27
C SER A 248 -0.32 -3.43 17.68
N ASN A 249 -0.66 -2.13 17.65
CA ASN A 249 -1.86 -1.71 16.90
C ASN A 249 -1.55 -1.48 15.41
N LEU A 250 -2.64 -1.43 14.65
CA LEU A 250 -2.66 -1.20 13.24
C LEU A 250 -3.27 0.17 12.95
N VAL A 251 -2.58 1.02 12.19
CA VAL A 251 -3.13 2.31 11.74
C VAL A 251 -3.07 2.43 10.22
N ARG A 252 -4.25 2.52 9.57
CA ARG A 252 -4.36 2.89 8.16
C ARG A 252 -4.20 4.40 8.00
N LYS A 253 -3.23 4.83 7.22
CA LYS A 253 -3.06 6.24 6.86
C LYS A 253 -3.61 6.49 5.46
N GLU A 254 -4.74 7.18 5.37
CA GLU A 254 -5.33 7.58 4.09
C GLU A 254 -4.79 8.93 3.60
N TYR A 255 -4.61 9.03 2.28
CA TYR A 255 -4.12 10.21 1.60
C TYR A 255 -5.12 10.65 0.53
N THR A 256 -5.79 11.78 0.77
CA THR A 256 -6.83 12.30 -0.13
C THR A 256 -6.28 13.20 -1.24
N ASN A 257 -5.05 13.70 -1.10
CA ASN A 257 -4.47 14.72 -1.98
C ASN A 257 -3.02 14.45 -2.37
N LEU A 258 -2.61 13.18 -2.43
CA LEU A 258 -1.23 12.80 -2.72
C LEU A 258 -1.11 12.24 -4.14
N PHE A 259 -1.09 13.17 -5.10
CA PHE A 259 -1.09 12.88 -6.54
C PHE A 259 0.30 13.03 -7.16
N ASN A 260 0.54 12.34 -8.27
CA ASN A 260 1.79 12.46 -9.05
C ASN A 260 3.07 12.20 -8.23
N VAL A 261 3.02 11.26 -7.30
CA VAL A 261 4.19 10.81 -6.52
C VAL A 261 5.14 10.04 -7.44
N GLU A 262 6.37 10.51 -7.57
CA GLU A 262 7.44 9.82 -8.30
C GLU A 262 8.20 8.85 -7.39
N SER A 263 8.37 9.23 -6.14
CA SER A 263 8.99 8.39 -5.11
C SER A 263 8.54 8.83 -3.73
N PHE A 264 8.70 7.97 -2.74
CA PHE A 264 8.67 8.40 -1.35
C PHE A 264 9.70 7.66 -0.50
N VAL A 265 10.13 8.33 0.56
CA VAL A 265 11.03 7.79 1.57
C VAL A 265 10.25 7.71 2.88
N LEU A 266 10.18 6.51 3.44
CA LEU A 266 9.56 6.24 4.74
C LEU A 266 10.68 6.02 5.75
N ASN A 267 10.86 6.96 6.67
CA ASN A 267 11.83 6.81 7.74
C ASN A 267 11.22 5.99 8.88
N MET A 268 11.95 4.96 9.28
CA MET A 268 11.61 4.10 10.40
C MET A 268 12.50 4.50 11.59
N PRO A 269 11.94 5.17 12.61
CA PRO A 269 12.68 5.64 13.78
C PRO A 269 13.08 4.53 14.76
N GLY A 270 12.54 3.33 14.61
CA GLY A 270 12.77 2.14 15.43
C GLY A 270 12.08 0.93 14.78
N SER A 271 11.44 0.10 15.60
CA SER A 271 10.61 -1.02 15.13
C SER A 271 9.40 -0.52 14.34
N GLY A 272 8.81 -1.45 13.61
CA GLY A 272 7.56 -1.27 12.91
C GLY A 272 7.58 -1.84 11.50
N ALA A 273 6.37 -2.10 11.04
CA ALA A 273 6.11 -2.64 9.71
C ALA A 273 5.15 -1.75 8.93
N ILE A 274 5.15 -1.95 7.62
CA ILE A 274 4.07 -1.46 6.76
C ILE A 274 3.45 -2.58 5.94
N ASP A 275 2.21 -2.36 5.56
CA ASP A 275 1.47 -3.23 4.67
C ASP A 275 0.52 -2.41 3.78
N ASN A 276 -0.11 -3.08 2.82
CA ASN A 276 -1.24 -2.59 2.04
C ASN A 276 -0.99 -1.20 1.45
N LEU A 277 0.16 -1.03 0.78
CA LEU A 277 0.38 0.18 0.01
C LEU A 277 -0.60 0.18 -1.17
N VAL A 278 -1.63 1.01 -1.07
CA VAL A 278 -2.64 1.18 -2.12
C VAL A 278 -2.32 2.41 -2.94
N PHE A 279 -2.20 2.23 -4.25
CA PHE A 279 -1.93 3.30 -5.20
C PHE A 279 -2.62 3.06 -6.53
N ARG A 280 -2.62 4.07 -7.39
CA ARG A 280 -3.08 3.94 -8.77
C ARG A 280 -2.20 4.76 -9.69
N ASN A 281 -2.18 4.39 -10.97
CA ASN A 281 -1.51 5.22 -11.97
C ASN A 281 -2.12 6.64 -11.96
N SER A 282 -1.28 7.66 -11.91
CA SER A 282 -1.77 9.03 -11.99
C SER A 282 -2.32 9.25 -13.40
N VAL A 283 -3.60 9.65 -13.48
CA VAL A 283 -4.36 9.66 -14.74
C VAL A 283 -3.83 10.70 -15.72
N ASP A 284 -3.12 11.71 -15.22
CA ASP A 284 -2.48 12.70 -16.06
C ASP A 284 -1.25 13.23 -15.33
N GLY A 285 -0.10 13.30 -16.01
CA GLY A 285 0.99 14.21 -15.63
C GLY A 285 0.61 15.69 -15.73
N SER A 286 -0.67 16.02 -15.55
CA SER A 286 -1.29 17.33 -15.56
C SER A 286 -1.67 17.64 -14.11
N ASN A 287 -1.13 18.74 -13.58
CA ASN A 287 -1.37 19.24 -12.23
C ASN A 287 -2.83 19.67 -11.95
N ASN A 288 -3.81 19.12 -12.66
CA ASN A 288 -5.21 19.47 -12.52
C ASN A 288 -5.93 18.50 -11.59
N SER A 289 -5.89 18.89 -10.31
CA SER A 289 -6.96 18.64 -9.35
C SER A 289 -8.34 18.70 -10.04
N GLY A 290 -9.01 17.56 -10.13
CA GLY A 290 -10.45 17.50 -10.40
C GLY A 290 -10.87 17.55 -11.88
N VAL A 291 -10.56 16.51 -12.64
CA VAL A 291 -11.52 16.06 -13.66
C VAL A 291 -11.71 14.56 -13.48
N ILE A 292 -12.69 14.22 -12.64
CA ILE A 292 -13.43 12.98 -12.87
C ILE A 292 -13.93 13.14 -14.31
N ASN A 293 -13.35 12.42 -15.26
CA ASN A 293 -13.92 12.30 -16.59
C ASN A 293 -15.29 11.69 -16.36
N ALA A 294 -16.32 12.54 -16.23
CA ALA A 294 -17.70 12.10 -16.21
C ALA A 294 -17.81 11.19 -17.45
N PRO A 295 -18.16 9.91 -17.26
CA PRO A 295 -18.11 8.95 -18.34
C PRO A 295 -18.94 9.52 -19.50
N LEU A 296 -18.57 9.16 -20.73
CA LEU A 296 -19.17 9.57 -22.00
C LEU A 296 -20.71 9.53 -22.09
N SER A 297 -21.43 9.15 -21.01
CA SER A 297 -22.87 9.26 -20.81
C SER A 297 -23.42 10.67 -21.05
N LEU A 298 -22.75 11.75 -20.64
CA LEU A 298 -23.21 13.13 -20.93
C LEU A 298 -23.07 13.48 -22.42
N GLY A 299 -22.01 13.00 -23.08
CA GLY A 299 -21.83 13.15 -24.52
C GLY A 299 -22.88 12.37 -25.32
N LEU A 300 -23.13 11.11 -24.95
CA LEU A 300 -24.17 10.27 -25.56
C LEU A 300 -25.58 10.84 -25.34
N PHE A 301 -25.88 11.39 -24.17
CA PHE A 301 -27.15 12.08 -23.92
C PHE A 301 -27.30 13.31 -24.81
N SER A 302 -26.22 14.08 -25.01
CA SER A 302 -26.24 15.26 -25.88
C SER A 302 -26.45 14.89 -27.35
N PHE A 303 -25.80 13.84 -27.83
CA PHE A 303 -26.00 13.34 -29.20
C PHE A 303 -27.39 12.71 -29.39
N ALA A 304 -27.91 11.97 -28.40
CA ALA A 304 -29.26 11.43 -28.42
C ALA A 304 -30.32 12.55 -28.41
N LEU A 305 -30.10 13.62 -27.64
CA LEU A 305 -30.98 14.78 -27.59
C LEU A 305 -30.98 15.56 -28.91
N ILE A 306 -29.81 15.76 -29.54
CA ILE A 306 -29.70 16.40 -30.88
C ILE A 306 -30.37 15.52 -31.96
N ALA A 307 -30.22 14.19 -31.89
CA ALA A 307 -30.89 13.27 -32.81
C ALA A 307 -32.42 13.25 -32.62
N LEU A 308 -32.91 13.36 -31.37
CA LEU A 308 -34.33 13.47 -31.04
C LEU A 308 -34.93 14.82 -31.46
N LEU A 309 -34.18 15.91 -31.30
CA LEU A 309 -34.63 17.26 -31.71
C LEU A 309 -34.69 17.40 -33.23
N ARG A 310 -33.77 16.77 -33.99
CA ARG A 310 -33.84 16.75 -35.46
C ARG A 310 -35.02 15.96 -36.02
N ARG A 311 -35.55 14.96 -35.30
CA ARG A 311 -36.73 14.18 -35.74
C ARG A 311 -38.06 14.94 -35.60
N ARG A 312 -38.11 16.05 -34.85
CA ARG A 312 -39.32 16.88 -34.70
C ARG A 312 -39.40 18.06 -35.67
N ALA A 313 -38.33 18.33 -36.42
CA ALA A 313 -38.23 19.46 -37.35
C ALA A 313 -38.38 19.07 -38.84
N MET A 314 -38.80 17.83 -39.13
CA MET A 314 -39.20 17.37 -40.46
C MET A 314 -40.65 16.93 -40.46
#